data_AF-A0A075MUU4-F1
#
_entry.id   AF-A0A075MUU4-F1
#
_cell.length_a   1.000
_cell.length_b   1.000
_cell.length_c   1.000
_cell.angle_alpha   90.00
_cell.angle_beta   90.00
_cell.angle_gamma   90.00
#
_symmetry.space_group_name_H-M   'P 1'
#
loop_
_entity.id
_entity.type
_entity.pdbx_description
1 polymer ?
#
loop_
_entity_poly.entity_id
_entity_poly.type
_entity_poly.pdbx_seq_one_letter_code
_entity_poly.pdbx_strand_id
1 'polypeptide(L)'
;MENDRSVILRRAFDKELMSLGSSIYQTIMWHMDGRGVFSNPRTVDIDSLYSNLREIVGPHADMILDMTWADLEKNHGAKDLEKSKKSFDKISRWLGAEGGGVAAAAEGKEGGGMN
;
A
#
# COMPACT_ATOMS: atom_id res chain seq x y z
N MET A 1 9.32 1.82 -12.55
CA MET A 1 9.73 1.16 -11.30
C MET A 1 8.55 1.02 -10.31
N GLU A 2 7.45 1.79 -10.44
CA GLU A 2 6.19 1.59 -9.68
C GLU A 2 5.60 0.16 -9.74
N ASN A 3 5.67 -0.49 -10.91
CA ASN A 3 5.19 -1.87 -11.07
C ASN A 3 5.95 -2.86 -10.18
N ASP A 4 7.23 -2.61 -9.91
CA ASP A 4 8.05 -3.54 -9.12
C ASP A 4 7.67 -3.45 -7.65
N ARG A 5 7.40 -2.25 -7.12
CA ARG A 5 6.98 -2.06 -5.73
C ARG A 5 5.61 -2.66 -5.45
N SER A 6 4.65 -2.49 -6.36
CA SER A 6 3.33 -3.12 -6.24
C SER A 6 3.41 -4.65 -6.24
N VAL A 7 4.25 -5.23 -7.12
CA VAL A 7 4.48 -6.69 -7.17
C VAL A 7 5.19 -7.18 -5.90
N ILE A 8 6.18 -6.43 -5.40
CA ILE A 8 6.89 -6.74 -4.15
C ILE A 8 5.93 -6.70 -2.96
N LEU A 9 5.12 -5.64 -2.83
CA LEU A 9 4.11 -5.52 -1.77
C LEU A 9 3.16 -6.71 -1.82
N ARG A 10 2.67 -7.08 -3.00
CA ARG A 10 1.75 -8.20 -3.14
C ARG A 10 2.40 -9.51 -2.68
N ARG A 11 3.65 -9.76 -3.05
CA ARG A 11 4.38 -10.98 -2.62
C ARG A 11 4.63 -11.01 -1.12
N ALA A 12 5.02 -9.89 -0.52
CA ALA A 12 5.19 -9.77 0.92
C ALA A 12 3.85 -10.03 1.64
N PHE A 13 2.77 -9.42 1.17
CA PHE A 13 1.42 -9.61 1.71
C PHE A 13 0.95 -11.07 1.60
N ASP A 14 1.08 -11.69 0.43
CA ASP A 14 0.70 -13.10 0.21
C ASP A 14 1.48 -14.04 1.13
N LYS A 15 2.79 -13.78 1.30
CA LYS A 15 3.66 -14.54 2.20
C LYS A 15 3.20 -14.44 3.65
N GLU A 16 2.90 -13.23 4.13
CA GLU A 16 2.47 -13.03 5.51
C GLU A 16 1.07 -13.59 5.76
N LEU A 17 0.15 -13.51 4.81
CA LEU A 17 -1.14 -14.19 4.92
C LEU A 17 -0.99 -15.72 4.95
N MET A 18 -0.11 -16.28 4.12
CA MET A 18 0.18 -17.72 4.14
C MET A 18 0.77 -18.17 5.47
N SER A 19 1.57 -17.33 6.14
CA SER A 19 2.17 -17.65 7.44
C SER A 19 1.14 -17.77 8.55
N LEU A 20 0.00 -17.07 8.44
CA LEU A 20 -1.15 -17.22 9.35
C LEU A 20 -1.92 -18.54 9.12
N GLY A 21 -1.81 -19.13 7.93
CA GLY A 21 -2.35 -20.44 7.60
C GLY A 21 -3.08 -20.45 6.26
N SER A 22 -3.00 -21.58 5.56
CA SER A 22 -3.56 -21.77 4.20
C SER A 22 -5.05 -21.41 4.11
N SER A 23 -5.87 -21.84 5.08
CA SER A 23 -7.31 -21.56 5.07
C SER A 23 -7.64 -20.07 5.27
N ILE A 24 -6.84 -19.36 6.08
CA ILE A 24 -6.99 -17.91 6.31
C ILE A 24 -6.62 -17.16 5.03
N TYR A 25 -5.48 -17.50 4.45
CA TYR A 25 -5.05 -16.98 3.15
C TYR A 25 -6.14 -17.17 2.10
N GLN A 26 -6.63 -18.40 1.90
CA GLN A 26 -7.64 -18.69 0.88
C GLN A 26 -8.93 -17.88 1.08
N THR A 27 -9.38 -17.74 2.34
CA THR A 27 -10.60 -16.99 2.66
C THR A 27 -10.43 -15.50 2.34
N ILE A 28 -9.31 -14.90 2.76
CA ILE A 28 -9.03 -13.48 2.50
C ILE A 28 -8.88 -13.23 1.00
N MET A 29 -8.10 -14.08 0.32
CA MET A 29 -7.86 -13.96 -1.11
C MET A 29 -9.14 -14.14 -1.93
N TRP A 30 -10.02 -15.07 -1.57
CA TRP A 30 -11.31 -15.23 -2.22
C TRP A 30 -12.18 -13.96 -2.08
N HIS A 31 -12.27 -13.39 -0.87
CA HIS A 31 -13.02 -12.15 -0.67
C HIS A 31 -12.43 -10.98 -1.48
N MET A 32 -11.10 -10.84 -1.48
CA MET A 32 -10.41 -9.77 -2.21
C MET A 32 -10.54 -9.90 -3.73
N ASP A 33 -10.51 -11.13 -4.26
CA ASP A 33 -10.73 -11.40 -5.68
C ASP A 33 -12.16 -11.06 -6.10
N GLY A 34 -13.17 -11.46 -5.30
CA GLY A 34 -14.57 -11.11 -5.54
C GLY A 34 -14.88 -9.60 -5.50
N ARG A 35 -13.97 -8.81 -4.90
CA ARG A 35 -14.05 -7.34 -4.81
C ARG A 35 -13.16 -6.63 -5.82
N GLY A 36 -12.36 -7.37 -6.59
CA GLY A 36 -11.45 -6.83 -7.59
C GLY A 36 -10.25 -6.06 -7.03
N VAL A 37 -9.91 -6.25 -5.74
CA VAL A 37 -8.75 -5.60 -5.07
C VAL A 37 -7.45 -5.86 -5.84
N PHE A 38 -7.37 -7.03 -6.46
CA PHE A 38 -6.20 -7.51 -7.17
C PHE A 38 -6.43 -7.73 -8.66
N SER A 39 -7.48 -7.15 -9.24
CA SER A 39 -7.78 -7.29 -10.67
C SER A 39 -6.66 -6.74 -11.55
N ASN A 40 -5.88 -5.77 -11.07
CA ASN A 40 -4.66 -5.32 -11.74
C ASN A 40 -3.43 -5.94 -11.07
N PRO A 41 -2.70 -6.87 -11.73
CA PRO A 41 -1.52 -7.51 -11.15
C PRO A 41 -0.31 -6.56 -11.04
N ARG A 42 -0.39 -5.36 -11.61
CA ARG A 42 0.73 -4.41 -11.70
C ARG A 42 0.62 -3.22 -10.75
N THR A 43 -0.56 -2.96 -10.20
CA THR A 43 -0.80 -1.85 -9.28
C THR A 43 -1.61 -2.35 -8.09
N VAL A 44 -1.12 -2.06 -6.89
CA VAL A 44 -1.86 -2.32 -5.65
C VAL A 44 -2.43 -1.00 -5.15
N ASP A 45 -3.74 -0.91 -5.10
CA ASP A 45 -4.43 0.16 -4.38
C ASP A 45 -4.44 -0.20 -2.89
N ILE A 46 -3.61 0.50 -2.10
CA ILE A 46 -3.44 0.23 -0.67
C ILE A 46 -4.70 0.59 0.14
N ASP A 47 -5.46 1.60 -0.28
CA ASP A 47 -6.72 1.98 0.37
C ASP A 47 -7.75 0.86 0.21
N SER A 48 -7.90 0.37 -1.03
CA SER A 48 -8.77 -0.76 -1.34
C SER A 48 -8.33 -2.03 -0.61
N LEU A 49 -7.03 -2.34 -0.62
CA LEU A 49 -6.46 -3.48 0.10
C LEU A 49 -6.79 -3.42 1.60
N TYR A 50 -6.50 -2.29 2.25
CA TYR A 50 -6.71 -2.13 3.69
C TYR A 50 -8.19 -2.14 4.08
N SER A 51 -9.04 -1.45 3.33
CA SER A 51 -10.49 -1.43 3.59
C SER A 51 -11.08 -2.85 3.53
N ASN A 52 -10.76 -3.60 2.46
CA ASN A 52 -11.26 -4.96 2.31
C ASN A 52 -10.67 -5.90 3.37
N LEU A 53 -9.39 -5.75 3.71
CA LEU A 53 -8.79 -6.53 4.79
C LEU A 53 -9.49 -6.27 6.13
N ARG A 54 -9.79 -5.01 6.44
CA ARG A 54 -10.49 -4.60 7.65
C ARG A 54 -11.94 -5.09 7.70
N GLU A 55 -12.62 -5.22 6.56
CA GLU A 55 -13.94 -5.86 6.51
C GLU A 55 -13.89 -7.34 6.91
N ILE A 56 -12.83 -8.06 6.52
CA ILE A 56 -12.71 -9.51 6.75
C ILE A 56 -12.22 -9.81 8.17
N VAL A 57 -11.14 -9.16 8.61
CA VAL A 57 -10.44 -9.49 9.87
C VAL A 57 -10.59 -8.44 10.97
N GLY A 58 -11.33 -7.36 10.68
CA GLY A 58 -11.58 -6.28 11.63
C GLY A 58 -10.28 -5.57 12.05
N PRO A 59 -10.06 -5.34 13.35
CA PRO A 59 -8.88 -4.63 13.85
C PRO A 59 -7.56 -5.37 13.59
N HIS A 60 -7.58 -6.66 13.27
CA HIS A 60 -6.36 -7.43 12.95
C HIS A 60 -5.76 -7.08 11.59
N ALA A 61 -6.46 -6.29 10.76
CA ALA A 61 -5.91 -5.78 9.50
C ALA A 61 -4.61 -4.97 9.73
N ASP A 62 -4.55 -4.22 10.84
CA ASP A 62 -3.36 -3.46 11.21
C ASP A 62 -2.16 -4.38 11.47
N MET A 63 -2.37 -5.49 12.18
CA MET A 63 -1.32 -6.49 12.45
C MET A 63 -0.78 -7.12 11.16
N ILE A 64 -1.64 -7.43 10.20
CA ILE A 64 -1.22 -8.00 8.91
C ILE A 64 -0.40 -7.00 8.11
N LEU A 65 -0.79 -5.72 8.11
CA LEU A 65 0.00 -4.66 7.49
C LEU A 65 1.33 -4.43 8.21
N ASP A 66 1.37 -4.55 9.54
CA ASP A 66 2.61 -4.46 10.32
C ASP A 66 3.59 -5.59 9.97
N MET A 67 3.09 -6.84 9.84
CA MET A 67 3.88 -7.98 9.39
C MET A 67 4.39 -7.75 7.96
N THR A 68 3.52 -7.28 7.07
CA THR A 68 3.87 -6.99 5.67
C THR A 68 4.94 -5.92 5.58
N TRP A 69 4.81 -4.83 6.35
CA TRP A 69 5.81 -3.76 6.40
C TRP A 69 7.15 -4.25 6.95
N ALA A 70 7.14 -5.05 8.02
CA ALA A 70 8.36 -5.63 8.57
C ALA A 70 9.10 -6.52 7.54
N ASP A 71 8.36 -7.27 6.72
CA ASP A 71 8.93 -8.04 5.61
C ASP A 71 9.55 -7.13 4.53
N LEU A 72 8.85 -6.05 4.16
CA LEU A 72 9.35 -5.07 3.20
C LEU A 72 10.63 -4.36 3.67
N GLU A 73 10.69 -3.98 4.94
CA GLU A 73 11.90 -3.36 5.52
C GLU A 73 13.06 -4.34 5.52
N LYS A 74 12.81 -5.59 5.92
CA LYS A 74 13.85 -6.60 6.09
C LYS A 74 14.40 -7.13 4.77
N ASN A 75 13.52 -7.41 3.80
CA ASN A 75 13.86 -8.19 2.61
C ASN A 75 13.87 -7.36 1.32
N HIS A 76 13.26 -6.18 1.32
CA HIS A 76 13.05 -5.39 0.11
C HIS A 76 13.55 -3.95 0.21
N GLY A 77 14.26 -3.62 1.31
CA GLY A 77 14.91 -2.32 1.49
C GLY A 77 13.95 -1.15 1.64
N ALA A 78 12.68 -1.41 1.98
CA ALA A 78 11.77 -0.34 2.38
C ALA A 78 12.33 0.37 3.62
N LYS A 79 12.22 1.69 3.66
CA LYS A 79 12.72 2.51 4.77
C LYS A 79 11.64 3.48 5.20
N ASP A 80 11.38 3.52 6.50
CA ASP A 80 10.54 4.54 7.11
C ASP A 80 11.34 5.84 7.28
N LEU A 81 11.24 6.74 6.31
CA LEU A 81 11.99 8.00 6.30
C LEU A 81 11.45 9.03 7.29
N GLU A 82 10.19 8.90 7.73
CA GLU A 82 9.49 9.92 8.52
C GLU A 82 8.99 9.42 9.88
N LYS A 83 9.35 8.19 10.28
CA LYS A 83 8.91 7.55 11.54
C LYS A 83 7.39 7.52 11.67
N SER A 84 6.67 7.17 10.60
CA SER A 84 5.23 6.98 10.73
C SER A 84 4.93 5.91 11.78
N LYS A 85 3.84 6.06 12.53
CA LYS A 85 3.44 5.06 13.53
C LYS A 85 2.63 3.91 12.92
N LYS A 86 1.98 4.11 11.77
CA LYS A 86 1.07 3.13 11.17
C LYS A 86 1.65 2.55 9.88
N SER A 87 1.62 1.24 9.76
CA SER A 87 2.15 0.55 8.58
C SER A 87 1.39 0.86 7.29
N PHE A 88 0.10 1.16 7.38
CA PHE A 88 -0.67 1.68 6.25
C PHE A 88 -0.01 2.91 5.60
N ASP A 89 0.30 3.94 6.41
CA ASP A 89 0.91 5.18 5.91
C ASP A 89 2.30 4.94 5.33
N LYS A 90 3.07 4.01 5.94
CA LYS A 90 4.40 3.63 5.45
C LYS A 90 4.33 2.97 4.08
N ILE A 91 3.42 2.00 3.92
CA ILE A 91 3.22 1.29 2.65
C ILE A 91 2.70 2.24 1.57
N SER A 92 1.70 3.06 1.90
CA SER A 92 1.13 4.05 0.96
C SER A 92 2.19 5.01 0.44
N ARG A 93 3.04 5.55 1.33
CA ARG A 93 4.16 6.40 0.93
C ARG A 93 5.23 5.65 0.16
N TRP A 94 5.56 4.41 0.55
CA TRP A 94 6.57 3.62 -0.15
C TRP A 94 6.14 3.31 -1.60
N LEU A 95 4.85 3.07 -1.83
CA LEU A 95 4.28 2.97 -3.17
C LEU A 95 4.33 4.32 -3.91
N GLY A 96 3.96 5.42 -3.25
CA GLY A 96 3.91 6.77 -3.84
C GLY A 96 5.25 7.51 -3.98
N ALA A 97 6.33 7.03 -3.37
CA ALA A 97 7.64 7.68 -3.35
C ALA A 97 8.35 7.75 -4.71
N GLU A 98 7.74 7.26 -5.80
CA GLU A 98 8.21 7.47 -7.18
C GLU A 98 7.26 8.32 -8.06
N GLY A 99 6.18 8.87 -7.50
CA GLY A 99 5.22 9.73 -8.22
C GLY A 99 4.99 11.12 -7.59
N GLY A 100 5.68 11.44 -6.49
CA GLY A 100 5.42 12.61 -5.64
C GLY A 100 6.23 13.86 -5.96
N GLY A 101 6.37 14.24 -7.22
CA GLY A 101 6.76 15.60 -7.59
C GLY A 101 5.56 16.53 -7.46
N VAL A 102 5.28 17.00 -6.25
CA VAL A 102 4.54 18.22 -5.90
C VAL A 102 3.69 18.85 -7.03
N ALA A 103 2.41 18.45 -7.11
CA ALA A 103 1.35 19.35 -7.54
C ALA A 103 1.07 20.35 -6.40
N ALA A 104 2.01 21.27 -6.18
CA ALA A 104 1.83 22.40 -5.27
C ALA A 104 2.73 23.57 -5.72
N ALA A 105 2.44 24.10 -6.91
CA ALA A 105 2.80 25.46 -7.29
C ALA A 105 1.73 26.01 -8.24
N ALA A 106 0.49 26.04 -7.75
CA ALA A 106 -0.51 26.96 -8.28
C ALA A 106 -0.44 28.25 -7.43
N GLU A 107 0.69 28.94 -7.47
CA GLU A 107 0.69 30.38 -7.21
C GLU A 107 0.45 31.05 -8.56
N GLY A 108 -0.78 31.53 -8.75
CA GLY A 108 -1.12 32.40 -9.85
C GLY A 108 -0.26 33.66 -9.78
N LYS A 109 0.76 33.73 -10.65
CA LYS A 109 1.21 35.02 -11.18
C LYS A 109 0.31 35.35 -12.36
N GLU A 110 -0.84 35.94 -12.07
CA GLU A 110 -1.50 36.82 -13.03
C GLU A 110 -0.52 37.93 -13.38
N GLY A 111 -0.04 37.91 -14.63
CA GLY A 111 0.40 39.12 -15.29
C GLY A 111 -0.81 39.99 -15.58
N GLY A 112 -0.67 41.30 -15.40
CA GLY A 112 -1.67 42.26 -15.86
C GLY A 112 -1.83 43.46 -14.93
N GLY A 113 -0.93 44.43 -15.06
CA GLY A 113 -1.08 45.73 -14.41
C GLY A 113 -0.39 46.81 -15.24
N MET A 114 -1.09 47.28 -16.26
CA MET A 114 -0.74 48.46 -17.05
C MET A 114 -0.65 49.70 -16.14
N ASN A 115 0.44 50.45 -16.25
CA ASN A 115 0.45 51.92 -16.19
C ASN A 115 1.68 52.43 -16.94
#